data_AF-A0A1Q9MYZ5-F1
#
_entry.id   AF-A0A1Q9MYZ5-F1
#
_cell.length_a   1.000
_cell.length_b   1.000
_cell.length_c   1.000
_cell.angle_alpha   90.00
_cell.angle_beta   90.00
_cell.angle_gamma   90.00
#
_symmetry.space_group_name_H-M   'P 1'
#
loop_
_entity.id
_entity.type
_entity.pdbx_description
1 polymer ?
#
loop_
_entity_poly.entity_id
_entity_poly.type
_entity_poly.pdbx_seq_one_letter_code
_entity_poly.pdbx_strand_id
1 'polypeptide(L)'
;MIVETQVGSKGELFLSKQIRDSLGLKPGDRIYLEVTEGKIIVRKVPDLIELLKMPRIGKSETPEEIERDIEEMNRFQYETSSDDSD
;
A
#
# COMPACT_ATOMS: atom_id res chain seq x y z
N MET A 1 -17.11 7.67 -13.48
CA MET A 1 -17.82 8.82 -12.89
C MET A 1 -16.94 10.04 -13.05
N ILE A 2 -17.49 11.15 -13.54
CA ILE A 2 -16.79 12.43 -13.64
C ILE A 2 -17.61 13.42 -12.83
N VAL A 3 -16.97 14.15 -11.92
CA VAL A 3 -17.61 15.13 -11.06
C VAL A 3 -16.75 16.39 -11.09
N GLU A 4 -17.39 17.54 -11.29
CA GLU A 4 -16.73 18.82 -11.21
C GLU A 4 -16.57 19.24 -9.74
N THR A 5 -15.40 19.75 -9.39
CA THR A 5 -15.09 20.27 -8.06
C THR A 5 -14.08 21.40 -8.18
N GLN A 6 -13.94 22.18 -7.12
CA GLN A 6 -13.03 23.32 -7.07
C GLN A 6 -11.82 23.01 -6.19
N VAL A 7 -10.71 23.67 -6.48
CA VAL A 7 -9.53 23.66 -5.62
C VAL A 7 -9.68 24.74 -4.56
N GLY A 8 -9.50 24.38 -3.30
CA GLY A 8 -9.52 25.32 -2.18
C GLY A 8 -8.39 26.33 -2.23
N SER A 9 -8.48 27.38 -1.42
CA SER A 9 -7.48 28.46 -1.40
C SER A 9 -6.07 28.01 -1.01
N LYS A 10 -5.94 26.83 -0.37
CA LYS A 10 -4.66 26.23 0.02
C LYS A 10 -4.30 25.00 -0.81
N GLY A 11 -4.99 24.77 -1.93
CA GLY A 11 -4.78 23.58 -2.76
C GLY A 11 -5.56 22.35 -2.28
N GLU A 12 -6.53 22.51 -1.37
CA GLU A 12 -7.35 21.37 -0.92
C GLU A 12 -8.27 20.87 -2.05
N LEU A 13 -8.38 19.55 -2.20
CA LEU A 13 -9.33 18.92 -3.11
C LEU A 13 -10.60 18.54 -2.34
N PHE A 14 -11.75 19.06 -2.76
CA PHE A 14 -13.02 18.72 -2.14
C PHE A 14 -13.61 17.45 -2.78
N LEU A 15 -13.47 16.32 -2.08
CA LEU A 15 -14.13 15.07 -2.46
C LEU A 15 -15.59 15.11 -1.99
N SER A 16 -16.52 15.14 -2.96
CA SER A 16 -17.95 15.09 -2.68
C SER A 16 -18.33 13.82 -1.92
N LYS A 17 -19.48 13.82 -1.24
CA LYS A 17 -19.98 12.63 -0.53
C LYS A 17 -20.03 11.41 -1.46
N GLN A 18 -20.54 11.59 -2.69
CA GLN A 18 -20.61 10.53 -3.68
C GLN A 18 -19.24 9.94 -4.03
N ILE A 19 -18.22 10.79 -4.20
CA ILE A 19 -16.85 10.32 -4.48
C ILE A 19 -16.29 9.57 -3.27
N ARG A 20 -16.41 10.11 -2.06
CA ARG A 20 -15.93 9.45 -0.83
C ARG A 20 -16.56 8.08 -0.63
N ASP A 21 -17.88 7.99 -0.79
CA ASP A 21 -18.61 6.73 -0.66
C ASP A 21 -18.16 5.71 -1.71
N SER A 22 -17.96 6.15 -2.97
CA SER A 22 -17.48 5.27 -4.05
C SER A 22 -16.04 4.78 -3.87
N LEU A 23 -15.19 5.57 -3.20
CA LEU A 23 -13.80 5.24 -2.89
C LEU A 23 -13.65 4.56 -1.52
N GLY A 24 -14.75 4.40 -0.76
CA GLY A 24 -14.71 3.86 0.60
C GLY A 24 -13.89 4.71 1.59
N LEU A 25 -13.82 6.03 1.36
CA LEU A 25 -13.05 6.97 2.17
C LEU A 25 -13.90 7.52 3.33
N LYS A 26 -13.34 7.48 4.53
CA LYS A 26 -13.90 8.08 5.74
C LYS A 26 -13.10 9.32 6.17
N PRO A 27 -13.71 10.24 6.92
CA PRO A 27 -12.96 11.33 7.53
C PRO A 27 -11.79 10.79 8.37
N GLY A 28 -10.58 11.29 8.11
CA GLY A 28 -9.36 10.84 8.79
C GLY A 28 -8.58 9.73 8.07
N ASP A 29 -9.13 9.12 7.02
CA ASP A 29 -8.39 8.15 6.20
C ASP A 29 -7.16 8.81 5.57
N ARG A 30 -6.05 8.06 5.56
CA ARG A 30 -4.84 8.46 4.84
C ARG A 30 -4.95 8.03 3.38
N ILE A 31 -4.45 8.88 2.50
CA ILE A 31 -4.42 8.63 1.06
C ILE A 31 -3.03 8.95 0.50
N TYR A 32 -2.65 8.25 -0.56
CA TYR A 32 -1.54 8.62 -1.42
C TYR A 32 -2.06 9.41 -2.62
N LEU A 33 -1.37 10.50 -2.93
CA LEU A 33 -1.54 11.26 -4.17
C LEU A 33 -0.31 11.02 -5.03
N GLU A 34 -0.49 10.33 -6.14
CA GLU A 34 0.56 10.17 -7.16
C GLU A 34 0.29 11.15 -8.31
N VAL A 35 1.28 11.99 -8.62
CA VAL A 35 1.20 12.93 -9.74
C VAL A 35 1.92 12.30 -10.92
N THR A 36 1.21 12.12 -12.04
CA THR A 36 1.77 11.55 -13.28
C THR A 36 1.05 12.15 -14.47
N GLU A 37 1.77 12.53 -15.54
CA GLU A 37 1.16 12.95 -16.83
C GLU A 37 0.03 13.99 -16.73
N GLY A 38 0.13 14.99 -15.84
CA GLY A 38 -0.91 16.01 -15.67
C GLY A 38 -2.20 15.52 -15.00
N LYS A 39 -2.20 14.30 -14.46
CA LYS A 39 -3.28 13.71 -13.65
C LYS A 39 -2.77 13.38 -12.24
N ILE A 40 -3.71 13.30 -11.30
CA ILE A 40 -3.45 12.83 -9.94
C ILE A 40 -4.21 11.51 -9.75
N ILE A 41 -3.49 10.48 -9.34
CA ILE A 41 -4.06 9.20 -8.93
C ILE A 41 -4.15 9.19 -7.40
N VAL A 42 -5.37 9.02 -6.89
CA VAL A 42 -5.64 8.94 -5.45
C VAL A 42 -5.76 7.47 -5.05
N ARG A 43 -4.95 7.01 -4.10
CA ARG A 43 -5.06 5.65 -3.53
C ARG A 43 -5.33 5.71 -2.04
N LYS A 44 -6.33 4.96 -1.57
CA LYS A 44 -6.57 4.76 -0.14
C LYS A 44 -5.42 3.96 0.47
N VAL A 45 -4.96 4.36 1.66
CA VAL A 45 -4.10 3.52 2.48
C VAL A 45 -5.01 2.59 3.29
N PRO A 46 -4.99 1.28 3.05
CA PRO A 46 -5.85 0.36 3.78
C PRO A 46 -5.44 0.28 5.26
N ASP A 47 -6.42 0.10 6.14
CA ASP A 47 -6.14 -0.23 7.53
C ASP A 47 -5.78 -1.72 7.70
N LEU A 48 -5.36 -2.11 8.91
CA LEU A 48 -4.96 -3.50 9.19
C LEU A 48 -6.08 -4.51 8.91
N ILE A 49 -7.33 -4.16 9.23
CA ILE A 49 -8.47 -5.06 9.03
C ILE A 49 -8.81 -5.17 7.55
N GLU A 50 -8.71 -4.07 6.80
CA GLU A 50 -8.85 -4.07 5.35
C GLU A 50 -7.75 -4.91 4.67
N LEU A 51 -6.50 -4.76 5.09
CA LEU A 51 -5.36 -5.54 4.60
C LEU A 51 -5.56 -7.05 4.81
N LEU A 52 -6.02 -7.47 5.99
CA LEU A 52 -6.28 -8.89 6.28
C LEU A 52 -7.41 -9.51 5.44
N LYS A 53 -8.31 -8.67 4.90
CA LYS A 53 -9.39 -9.10 4.00
C LYS A 53 -8.98 -9.09 2.53
N MET A 54 -7.88 -8.43 2.19
CA MET A 54 -7.39 -8.41 0.81
C MET A 54 -6.90 -9.80 0.41
N PRO A 55 -6.99 -10.14 -0.90
CA PRO A 55 -6.35 -11.33 -1.42
C PRO A 55 -4.88 -11.35 -1.02
N ARG A 56 -4.38 -12.52 -0.60
CA ARG A 56 -2.97 -12.68 -0.28
C ARG A 56 -2.14 -12.33 -1.51
N ILE A 57 -1.11 -11.52 -1.33
CA ILE A 57 -0.22 -11.06 -2.41
C ILE A 57 0.78 -12.17 -2.82
N GLY A 58 0.87 -13.26 -2.05
CA GLY A 58 1.73 -14.41 -2.31
C GLY A 58 0.98 -15.71 -2.54
N LYS A 59 1.74 -16.75 -2.89
CA LYS A 59 1.23 -18.13 -2.90
C LYS A 59 0.83 -18.54 -1.48
N SER A 60 -0.09 -19.49 -1.37
CA SER A 60 -0.29 -20.14 -0.08
C SER A 60 0.89 -21.06 0.14
N GLU A 61 1.75 -20.71 1.08
CA GLU A 61 2.90 -21.51 1.49
C GLU A 61 2.50 -22.43 2.65
N THR A 62 2.99 -23.64 2.59
CA THR A 62 2.93 -24.62 3.68
C THR A 62 3.90 -24.24 4.80
N PRO A 63 3.68 -24.69 6.05
CA PRO A 63 4.65 -24.46 7.13
C PRO A 63 6.08 -24.87 6.76
N GLU A 64 6.24 -25.99 6.04
CA GLU A 64 7.54 -26.51 5.62
C GLU A 64 8.23 -25.61 4.57
N GLU A 65 7.47 -24.95 3.69
CA GLU A 65 8.00 -23.98 2.73
C GLU A 65 8.44 -22.70 3.44
N ILE A 66 7.66 -22.22 4.41
CA ILE A 66 8.00 -21.04 5.21
C ILE A 66 9.28 -21.29 6.02
N GLU A 67 9.41 -22.46 6.66
CA GLU A 67 10.61 -22.83 7.41
C GLU A 67 11.85 -22.83 6.50
N ARG A 68 11.74 -23.40 5.28
CA ARG A 68 12.83 -23.41 4.32
C ARG A 68 13.25 -22.00 3.89
N ASP A 69 12.29 -21.13 3.58
CA ASP A 69 12.57 -19.76 3.18
C ASP A 69 13.28 -18.98 4.30
N ILE A 70 12.86 -19.18 5.56
CA ILE A 70 13.51 -18.58 6.73
C ILE A 70 14.95 -19.09 6.88
N GLU A 71 15.18 -20.40 6.70
CA GLU A 71 16.53 -20.98 6.75
C GLU A 71 17.44 -20.44 5.66
N GLU A 72 16.93 -20.31 4.42
CA GLU A 72 17.67 -19.74 3.29
C GLU A 72 18.01 -18.26 3.52
N MET A 73 17.04 -17.47 4.00
CA MET A 73 17.26 -16.06 4.33
C MET A 73 18.32 -15.88 5.43
N ASN A 74 18.28 -16.72 6.46
CA ASN A 74 19.28 -16.68 7.54
C ASN A 74 20.67 -17.03 7.02
N ARG A 75 20.80 -18.09 6.22
CA ARG A 75 22.08 -18.49 5.61
C ARG A 75 22.67 -17.37 4.78
N PHE A 76 21.85 -16.75 3.91
CA PHE A 76 22.29 -15.65 3.05
C PHE A 76 22.83 -14.47 3.86
N GLN A 77 22.18 -14.13 4.99
CA GLN A 77 22.65 -13.08 5.89
C GLN A 77 24.00 -13.42 6.55
N TYR A 78 24.20 -14.68 6.97
CA TYR A 78 25.47 -15.10 7.54
C TYR A 78 26.61 -15.00 6.52
N GLU A 79 26.40 -15.49 5.30
CA GLU A 79 27.41 -15.44 4.22
C GLU A 79 27.80 -14.01 3.87
N THR A 80 26.82 -13.12 3.67
CA THR A 80 27.10 -11.69 3.39
C THR A 80 27.78 -10.97 4.56
N SER A 81 27.48 -11.32 5.82
CA SER A 81 28.18 -10.76 6.98
C SER A 81 29.60 -11.30 7.18
N SER A 82 29.93 -12.43 6.56
CA SER A 82 31.24 -13.07 6.67
C SER A 82 32.25 -12.51 5.67
N ASP A 83 31.79 -12.05 4.51
CA ASP A 83 32.64 -11.53 3.42
C ASP A 83 33.13 -10.09 3.65
N ASP A 84 32.52 -9.33 4.57
CA ASP A 84 32.95 -7.96 4.93
C ASP A 84 34.09 -7.93 5.99
N SER A 85 34.67 -9.08 6.33
CA SER A 85 35.66 -9.23 7.41
C SER A 85 37.13 -9.35 6.98
N ASP A 86 37.43 -9.32 5.67
CA ASP A 86 38.80 -9.45 5.11
C ASP A 86 39.38 -8.12 4.58
#